data_AF-A0A447TYZ2-F1
#
_entry.id   AF-A0A447TYZ2-F1
#
_cell.length_a   1.000
_cell.length_b   1.000
_cell.length_c   1.000
_cell.angle_alpha   90.00
_cell.angle_beta   90.00
_cell.angle_gamma   90.00
#
_symmetry.space_group_name_H-M   'P 1'
#
loop_
_entity.id
_entity.type
_entity.pdbx_description
1 polymer ?
#
loop_
_entity_poly.entity_id
_entity_poly.type
_entity_poly.pdbx_seq_one_letter_code
_entity_poly.pdbx_strand_id
1 'polypeptide(L)' 'MSWWQEADVLTFHTPLYKDGPYKTLHLADETLIRRLKPGAILINACRGPVGG' A
#
# COMPACT_ATOMS: atom_id res chain seq x y z
N MET A 1 17.04 -1.51 4.89
CA MET A 1 16.66 -0.78 3.66
C MET A 1 15.44 -1.47 3.08
N SER A 2 14.36 -0.73 2.82
CA SER A 2 13.16 -1.31 2.24
C SER A 2 13.10 -1.03 0.74
N TRP A 3 13.02 -2.08 -0.08
CA TRP A 3 13.16 -2.06 -1.54
C TRP A 3 12.21 -1.11 -2.29
N TRP A 4 11.11 -0.65 -1.67
CA TRP A 4 10.16 0.29 -2.27
C TRP A 4 10.60 1.76 -2.25
N GLN A 5 11.68 2.13 -1.54
CA GLN A 5 12.15 3.52 -1.48
C GLN A 5 12.67 4.03 -2.83
N GLU A 6 13.10 3.13 -3.69
CA GLU A 6 13.59 3.45 -5.03
C GLU A 6 12.49 3.40 -6.10
N ALA A 7 11.26 3.05 -5.75
CA ALA A 7 10.17 2.96 -6.72
C ALA A 7 9.62 4.34 -7.10
N ASP A 8 9.48 4.58 -8.40
CA ASP A 8 8.78 5.77 -8.92
C ASP A 8 7.27 5.54 -9.03
N VAL A 9 6.85 4.26 -9.07
CA VAL A 9 5.44 3.84 -9.00
C VAL A 9 5.30 2.73 -7.98
N LEU A 10 4.40 2.92 -7.01
CA LEU A 10 4.04 1.91 -6.01
C LEU A 10 2.56 1.56 -6.16
N THR A 11 2.27 0.28 -6.41
CA THR A 11 0.89 -0.21 -6.55
C THR A 11 0.57 -1.31 -5.56
N PHE A 12 -0.61 -1.24 -4.93
CA PHE A 12 -1.13 -2.26 -4.04
C PHE A 12 -2.27 -3.04 -4.72
N HIS A 13 -2.07 -4.35 -4.85
CA HIS A 13 -3.05 -5.32 -5.36
C HIS A 13 -3.34 -6.41 -4.32
N THR A 14 -3.50 -6.01 -3.06
CA THR A 14 -3.81 -6.92 -1.96
C THR A 14 -5.28 -6.84 -1.56
N PRO A 15 -5.87 -7.92 -1.02
CA PRO A 15 -7.19 -7.84 -0.39
C PRO A 15 -7.17 -6.86 0.79
N LEU A 16 -8.27 -6.15 1.04
CA LEU A 16 -8.40 -5.32 2.24
C LEU A 16 -8.67 -6.17 3.49
N TYR A 17 -7.64 -6.42 4.28
CA TYR A 17 -7.72 -7.04 5.60
C TYR A 17 -7.65 -5.96 6.68
N LYS A 18 -8.69 -5.90 7.53
CA LYS A 18 -8.75 -4.95 8.65
C LYS A 18 -7.94 -5.44 9.85
N ASP A 19 -7.83 -6.77 10.01
CA ASP A 19 -7.27 -7.45 11.17
C ASP A 19 -6.42 -8.67 10.73
N GLY A 20 -5.77 -9.33 11.69
CA GLY A 20 -4.95 -10.52 11.45
C GLY A 20 -3.50 -10.22 11.03
N PRO A 21 -2.68 -11.27 10.85
CA PRO A 21 -1.23 -11.14 10.63
C PRO A 21 -0.88 -10.45 9.29
N TYR A 22 -1.83 -10.39 8.36
CA TYR A 22 -1.66 -9.76 7.05
C TYR A 22 -2.53 -8.50 6.90
N LYS A 23 -2.83 -7.79 7.99
CA LYS A 23 -3.60 -6.53 7.95
C LYS A 23 -3.06 -5.59 6.86
N THR A 24 -3.94 -5.19 5.95
CA THR A 24 -3.64 -4.27 4.84
C THR A 24 -4.38 -2.95 4.93
N LEU A 25 -5.24 -2.78 5.94
CA LEU A 25 -5.79 -1.47 6.29
C LEU A 25 -4.66 -0.53 6.73
N HIS A 26 -4.55 0.63 6.05
CA HIS A 26 -3.45 1.59 6.18
C HIS A 26 -2.07 1.08 5.76
N LEU A 27 -2.00 0.11 4.84
CA LEU A 27 -0.70 -0.36 4.33
C LEU A 27 0.09 0.75 3.60
N ALA A 28 -0.62 1.75 3.04
CA ALA A 28 -0.06 3.02 2.62
C ALA A 28 -0.36 4.11 3.67
N ASP A 29 0.30 4.04 4.82
CA ASP A 29 0.15 5.04 5.87
C ASP A 29 0.87 6.36 5.55
N GLU A 30 0.65 7.37 6.39
CA GLU A 30 1.27 8.68 6.24
C GLU A 30 2.81 8.62 6.26
N THR A 31 3.39 7.69 7.03
CA THR A 31 4.84 7.51 7.10
C THR A 31 5.40 7.00 5.78
N LEU A 32 4.72 6.03 5.15
CA LEU A 32 5.07 5.52 3.84
C LEU A 32 4.95 6.60 2.77
N ILE A 33 3.84 7.35 2.77
CA ILE A 33 3.59 8.41 1.78
C ILE A 33 4.68 9.50 1.88
N ARG A 34 5.06 9.91 3.09
CA ARG A 34 6.13 10.90 3.32
C ARG A 34 7.52 10.43 2.86
N ARG A 35 7.72 9.11 2.72
CA ARG A 35 8.99 8.51 2.26
C ARG A 35 9.03 8.26 0.75
N LEU A 36 7.92 8.47 0.04
CA LEU A 36 7.89 8.38 -1.41
C LEU A 36 8.76 9.48 -2.02
N LYS A 37 9.39 9.17 -3.17
CA LYS A 37 10.11 10.16 -3.95
C LYS A 37 9.17 11.29 -4.39
N PRO A 38 9.64 12.54 -4.50
CA PRO A 38 8.90 13.59 -5.17
C PRO A 38 8.49 13.15 -6.58
N GLY A 39 7.20 13.27 -6.91
CA GLY A 39 6.66 12.84 -8.20
C GLY A 39 6.32 11.35 -8.31
N ALA A 40 6.52 10.55 -7.26
CA ALA A 40 6.12 9.15 -7.26
C ALA A 40 4.59 9.00 -7.35
N ILE A 41 4.16 7.95 -8.05
CA ILE A 41 2.75 7.61 -8.22
C ILE A 41 2.38 6.47 -7.26
N LEU A 42 1.38 6.70 -6.40
CA LEU A 42 0.79 5.67 -5.53
C LEU A 42 -0.57 5.24 -6.08
N ILE A 43 -0.73 3.96 -6.39
CA ILE A 43 -1.99 3.36 -6.83
C ILE A 43 -2.45 2.36 -5.78
N ASN A 44 -3.63 2.59 -5.22
CA ASN A 44 -4.27 1.62 -4.33
C ASN A 44 -5.46 0.99 -5.06
N ALA A 45 -5.27 -0.25 -5.51
CA ALA A 45 -6.30 -1.05 -6.16
C ALA A 45 -6.82 -2.17 -5.25
N CYS A 46 -6.75 -1.98 -3.92
CA CYS A 46 -7.34 -2.90 -2.96
C CYS A 46 -8.85 -2.97 -3.19
N ARG A 47 -9.36 -4.16 -3.53
CA ARG A 47 -10.79 -4.43 -3.45
C ARG A 47 -11.11 -4.80 -2.01
N GLY A 48 -12.27 -4.36 -1.51
CA GLY A 48 -12.83 -4.92 -0.28
C GLY A 48 -12.87 -6.45 -0.36
N PRO A 49 -12.98 -7.17 0.77
CA PRO A 49 -13.23 -8.61 0.70
C PRO A 49 -14.35 -8.84 -0.30
N VAL A 50 -14.07 -9.63 -1.34
CA VAL A 50 -15.08 -10.05 -2.30
C VAL A 50 -15.95 -11.02 -1.52
N GLY A 51 -16.97 -10.48 -0.86
CA GLY A 51 -17.89 -11.25 -0.04
C GLY A 51 -18.63 -12.26 -0.91
N GLY A 52 -18.37 -13.53 -0.64
CA GLY A 52 -19.35 -14.61 -0.63
C GLY A 52 -19.59 -15.03 0.81
#